data_AF-A0A6I5R5C4-F1
#
_entry.id   AF-A0A6I5R5C4-F1
#
_cell.length_a   1.000
_cell.length_b   1.000
_cell.length_c   1.000
_cell.angle_alpha   90.00
_cell.angle_beta   90.00
_cell.angle_gamma   90.00
#
_symmetry.space_group_name_H-M   'P 1'
#
loop_
_entity.id
_entity.type
_entity.pdbx_description
1 polymer ?
#
loop_
_entity_poly.entity_id
_entity_poly.type
_entity_poly.pdbx_seq_one_letter_code
_entity_poly.pdbx_strand_id
1 'polypeptide(L)'
;MAITFSQRDYWDLVHASRCTHQSPAAQSFETIIPCPEQLGEGYYRFINLRDGVELLIGNYQLHDDVVMMMPERSHSLEYGFHFSGKVLEQAVDY
;
A
#
# COMPACT_ATOMS: atom_id res chain seq x y z
N MET A 1 -5.23 -2.63 20.16
CA MET A 1 -3.97 -3.10 20.79
C MET A 1 -2.94 -3.18 19.67
N ALA A 2 -1.71 -2.68 19.86
CA ALA A 2 -0.77 -2.62 18.73
C ALA A 2 -0.20 -4.01 18.38
N ILE A 3 -0.24 -4.38 17.10
CA ILE A 3 0.41 -5.58 16.56
C ILE A 3 1.76 -5.17 16.00
N THR A 4 2.82 -5.90 16.36
CA THR A 4 4.19 -5.58 15.92
C THR A 4 4.68 -6.63 14.92
N PHE A 5 5.22 -6.18 13.79
CA PHE A 5 5.81 -7.03 12.76
C PHE A 5 7.26 -6.62 12.49
N SER A 6 8.09 -7.57 12.05
CA SER A 6 9.25 -7.18 11.24
C SER A 6 8.77 -6.69 9.87
N GLN A 7 9.52 -5.80 9.22
CA GLN A 7 9.18 -5.36 7.87
C GLN A 7 9.00 -6.53 6.90
N ARG A 8 9.85 -7.57 7.01
CA ARG A 8 9.75 -8.75 6.16
C ARG A 8 8.42 -9.48 6.39
N ASP A 9 8.10 -9.81 7.63
CA ASP A 9 6.89 -10.57 7.94
C ASP A 9 5.62 -9.82 7.51
N TYR A 10 5.63 -8.49 7.66
CA TYR A 10 4.54 -7.65 7.18
C TYR A 10 4.37 -7.75 5.65
N TRP A 11 5.46 -7.58 4.89
CA TRP A 11 5.38 -7.63 3.43
C TRP A 11 5.12 -9.03 2.90
N ASP A 12 5.60 -10.08 3.58
CA ASP A 12 5.28 -11.46 3.25
C ASP A 12 3.77 -11.71 3.40
N LEU A 13 3.16 -11.21 4.48
CA LEU A 13 1.72 -11.29 4.70
C LEU A 13 0.92 -10.50 3.63
N VAL A 14 1.36 -9.28 3.30
CA VAL A 14 0.76 -8.47 2.22
C VAL A 14 0.85 -9.21 0.90
N HIS A 15 2.03 -9.73 0.52
CA HIS A 15 2.21 -10.45 -0.73
C HIS A 15 1.43 -11.77 -0.79
N ALA A 16 1.26 -12.47 0.34
CA ALA A 16 0.40 -13.65 0.42
C ALA A 16 -1.07 -13.32 0.15
N SER A 17 -1.49 -12.07 0.36
CA SER A 17 -2.86 -11.59 0.07
C SER A 17 -3.06 -11.27 -1.41
N ARG A 18 -2.04 -11.40 -2.27
CA ARG A 18 -2.17 -11.15 -3.70
C ARG A 18 -3.17 -12.12 -4.33
N CYS A 19 -4.28 -11.59 -4.83
CA CYS A 19 -5.21 -12.36 -5.65
C CYS A 19 -4.57 -12.75 -6.98
N THR A 20 -4.68 -14.03 -7.36
CA THR A 20 -4.27 -14.56 -8.68
C THR A 20 -5.12 -14.01 -9.83
N HIS A 21 -6.31 -13.48 -9.53
CA HIS A 21 -7.17 -12.83 -10.50
C HIS A 21 -6.97 -11.31 -10.42
N GLN A 22 -5.93 -10.83 -11.10
CA GLN A 22 -5.84 -9.41 -11.41
C GLN A 22 -7.09 -9.04 -12.23
N SER A 23 -7.74 -7.94 -11.86
CA SER A 23 -8.87 -7.40 -12.62
C SER A 23 -8.49 -7.31 -14.12
N PRO A 24 -9.39 -7.62 -15.07
CA PRO A 24 -9.10 -7.44 -16.49
C PRO A 24 -8.75 -5.98 -16.87
N ALA A 25 -9.00 -5.02 -15.98
CA ALA A 25 -8.59 -3.62 -16.12
C ALA A 25 -7.18 -3.31 -15.58
N ALA A 26 -6.51 -4.25 -14.90
CA ALA A 26 -5.16 -4.05 -14.40
C ALA A 26 -4.19 -3.97 -15.58
N GLN A 27 -3.60 -2.81 -15.78
CA GLN A 27 -2.62 -2.58 -16.83
C GLN A 27 -1.31 -3.29 -16.47
N SER A 28 -0.52 -3.71 -17.46
CA SER A 28 0.71 -4.50 -17.26
C SER A 28 1.77 -3.82 -16.40
N PHE A 29 1.69 -2.50 -16.21
CA PHE A 29 2.59 -1.71 -15.39
C PHE A 29 2.10 -1.52 -13.95
N GLU A 30 0.95 -2.09 -13.59
CA GLU A 30 0.31 -1.93 -12.31
C GLU A 30 0.09 -3.28 -11.61
N THR A 31 0.21 -3.30 -10.28
CA THR A 31 -0.25 -4.42 -9.46
C THR A 31 -1.02 -3.90 -8.26
N ILE A 32 -2.25 -4.40 -8.07
CA ILE A 32 -3.05 -4.16 -6.88
C ILE A 32 -3.01 -5.41 -5.99
N ILE A 33 -2.72 -5.22 -4.71
CA ILE A 33 -2.74 -6.25 -3.67
C ILE A 33 -3.75 -5.82 -2.61
N PRO A 34 -4.78 -6.62 -2.30
CA PRO A 34 -5.70 -6.27 -1.22
C PRO A 34 -4.96 -6.25 0.12
N CYS A 35 -5.43 -5.40 1.03
CA CYS A 35 -4.96 -5.43 2.41
C CYS A 35 -5.27 -6.81 3.00
N PRO A 36 -4.34 -7.45 3.74
CA PRO A 36 -4.65 -8.70 4.43
C PRO A 36 -5.88 -8.52 5.32
N GLU A 37 -6.91 -9.34 5.14
CA GLU A 37 -8.18 -9.23 5.87
C GLU A 37 -7.98 -9.27 7.40
N GLN A 38 -6.92 -9.93 7.85
CA GLN A 38 -6.55 -10.02 9.27
C GLN A 38 -6.04 -8.70 9.84
N LEU A 39 -5.58 -7.78 9.00
CA LEU A 39 -5.05 -6.47 9.39
C LEU A 39 -6.05 -5.35 9.14
N GLY A 40 -6.89 -5.47 8.11
CA GLY A 40 -7.79 -4.42 7.70
C GLY A 40 -8.44 -4.62 6.34
N GLU A 41 -8.95 -3.52 5.80
CA GLU A 41 -9.59 -3.46 4.49
C GLU A 41 -8.89 -2.45 3.57
N GLY A 42 -9.13 -2.54 2.27
CA GLY A 42 -8.54 -1.66 1.25
C GLY A 42 -7.43 -2.36 0.45
N TYR A 43 -6.43 -1.60 -0.02
CA TYR A 43 -5.42 -2.12 -0.93
C TYR A 43 -4.08 -1.37 -0.91
N TYR A 44 -3.07 -2.05 -1.45
CA TYR A 44 -1.80 -1.51 -1.92
C TYR A 44 -1.81 -1.53 -3.44
N ARG A 45 -1.41 -0.42 -4.07
CA ARG A 45 -1.31 -0.31 -5.52
C ARG A 45 0.11 0.11 -5.88
N PHE A 46 0.78 -0.75 -6.64
CA PHE A 46 2.13 -0.56 -7.15
C PHE A 46 2.02 -0.16 -8.62
N ILE A 47 2.65 0.94 -9.00
CA ILE A 47 2.64 1.47 -10.36
C ILE A 47 4.08 1.69 -10.80
N ASN A 48 4.51 0.99 -11.84
CA ASN A 48 5.80 1.23 -12.45
C ASN A 48 5.73 2.48 -13.33
N LEU A 49 6.41 3.55 -12.92
CA LEU A 49 6.41 4.83 -13.66
C LEU A 49 7.43 4.82 -14.80
N ARG A 50 8.58 4.17 -14.56
CA ARG A 50 9.71 3.96 -15.47
C ARG A 50 10.72 3.04 -14.79
N ASP A 51 11.73 2.59 -15.54
CA ASP A 51 12.83 1.78 -15.02
C ASP A 51 13.45 2.40 -13.76
N GLY A 52 13.45 1.63 -12.67
CA GLY A 52 14.01 2.02 -11.38
C GLY A 52 13.14 2.97 -10.55
N VAL A 53 11.94 3.35 -10.99
CA VAL A 53 11.02 4.23 -10.24
C VAL A 53 9.63 3.62 -10.15
N GLU A 54 9.22 3.27 -8.92
CA GLU A 54 7.91 2.73 -8.59
C GLU A 54 7.15 3.68 -7.67
N LEU A 55 5.84 3.80 -7.89
CA LEU A 55 4.92 4.47 -7.00
C LEU A 55 4.10 3.43 -6.23
N LEU A 56 4.17 3.48 -4.90
CA LEU A 56 3.29 2.76 -4.00
C LEU A 56 2.19 3.69 -3.48
N ILE A 57 0.93 3.32 -3.69
CA ILE A 57 -0.24 3.94 -3.08
C ILE A 57 -0.82 2.96 -2.06
N GLY A 58 -0.81 3.34 -0.78
CA GLY A 58 -1.54 2.63 0.28
C GLY A 58 -2.88 3.31 0.54
N ASN A 59 -3.98 2.66 0.17
CA ASN A 59 -5.33 3.11 0.49
C ASN A 59 -6.04 2.00 1.26
N TYR A 60 -5.81 1.97 2.57
CA TYR A 60 -6.29 0.94 3.46
C TYR A 60 -6.66 1.52 4.82
N GLN A 61 -7.52 0.79 5.53
CA GLN A 61 -7.92 1.08 6.91
C GLN A 61 -7.61 -0.15 7.76
N LEU A 62 -6.72 0.02 8.74
CA LEU A 62 -6.36 -1.04 9.67
C LEU A 62 -7.39 -1.16 10.80
N HIS A 63 -7.59 -2.37 11.31
CA HIS A 63 -8.44 -2.65 12.47
C HIS A 63 -7.78 -2.22 13.79
N ASP A 64 -6.47 -2.37 13.88
CA ASP A 64 -5.63 -2.03 15.03
C ASP A 64 -4.36 -1.32 14.56
N ASP A 65 -3.67 -0.67 15.50
CA ASP A 65 -2.36 -0.07 15.23
C ASP A 65 -1.34 -1.14 14.83
N VAL A 66 -0.65 -0.92 13.71
CA VAL A 66 0.43 -1.80 13.24
C VAL A 66 1.75 -1.07 13.41
N VAL A 67 2.66 -1.66 14.19
CA VAL A 67 4.03 -1.17 14.36
C VAL A 67 4.96 -2.04 13.53
N MET A 68 5.62 -1.44 12.54
CA MET A 68 6.59 -2.14 11.71
C MET A 68 8.01 -1.85 12.19
N MET A 69 8.74 -2.90 12.55
CA MET A 69 10.15 -2.83 12.88
C MET A 69 10.98 -2.84 11.60
N MET A 70 11.62 -1.72 11.31
CA MET A 70 12.45 -1.51 10.13
C MET A 70 13.91 -1.33 10.56
N PRO A 71 14.68 -2.42 10.74
CA PRO A 71 16.11 -2.30 10.99
C PRO A 71 16.82 -1.70 9.78
N GLU A 72 18.05 -1.22 9.98
CA GLU A 72 18.90 -0.76 8.88
C GLU A 72 19.03 -1.84 7.80
N ARG A 73 18.77 -1.47 6.54
CA ARG A 73 18.78 -2.38 5.41
C ARG A 73 19.30 -1.66 4.17
N SER A 74 19.84 -2.42 3.22
CA SER A 74 20.06 -1.90 1.87
C SER A 74 18.72 -1.80 1.16
N HIS A 75 18.31 -0.58 0.79
CA HIS A 75 17.08 -0.34 0.05
C HIS A 75 17.23 0.84 -0.90
N SER A 76 16.40 0.87 -1.95
CA SER A 76 16.30 2.04 -2.84
C SER A 76 15.87 3.28 -2.06
N LEU A 77 16.23 4.46 -2.54
CA LEU A 77 15.79 5.71 -1.94
C LEU A 77 14.26 5.83 -2.04
N GLU A 78 13.61 6.05 -0.89
CA GLU A 78 12.15 6.16 -0.77
C GLU A 78 11.77 7.56 -0.30
N TYR A 79 10.73 8.14 -0.93
CA TYR A 79 10.11 9.39 -0.49
C TYR A 79 8.65 9.11 -0.13
N GLY A 80 8.29 9.32 1.14
CA GLY A 80 6.96 9.06 1.66
C GLY A 80 6.15 10.34 1.87
N PHE A 81 4.90 10.33 1.47
CA PHE A 81 3.93 11.39 1.76
C PHE A 81 2.74 10.78 2.49
N HIS A 82 2.47 11.25 3.71
CA HIS A 82 1.27 10.86 4.44
C HIS A 82 0.19 11.91 4.23
N PHE A 83 -0.88 11.52 3.54
CA PHE A 83 -2.05 12.36 3.36
C PHE A 83 -3.07 12.03 4.46
N SER A 84 -3.49 13.05 5.20
CA SER A 84 -4.55 12.96 6.20
C SER A 84 -5.48 14.15 6.07
N GLY A 85 -6.79 13.94 6.21
CA GLY A 85 -7.79 15.01 6.14
C GLY A 85 -8.91 14.69 5.15
N LYS A 86 -9.76 15.68 4.88
CA LYS A 86 -10.88 15.57 3.93
C LYS A 86 -10.53 16.28 2.62
N VAL A 87 -10.88 15.66 1.51
CA VAL A 87 -10.92 16.37 0.22
C VAL A 87 -12.10 17.35 0.31
N LEU A 88 -11.80 18.65 0.23
CA LEU A 88 -12.83 19.65 0.04
C LEU A 88 -13.12 19.67 -1.47
N GLU A 89 -14.23 19.06 -1.88
CA GLU A 89 -14.75 19.25 -3.24
C GLU A 89 -15.09 20.73 -3.40
N GLN A 90 -14.31 21.47 -4.20
CA GLN A 90 -14.74 22.77 -4.69
C GLN A 90 -15.84 22.51 -5.71
N ALA A 91 -17.06 22.92 -5.39
CA ALA A 91 -18.13 23.03 -6.37
C ALA A 91 -17.64 23.97 -7.47
N VAL A 92 -17.32 23.40 -8.64
CA VAL A 92 -17.16 24.19 -9.86
C VAL A 92 -18.58 24.51 -10.31
N ASP A 93 -19.10 25.63 -9.83
CA ASP A 93 -20.32 26.22 -10.38
C ASP A 93 -20.02 26.65 -11.83
N TYR A 94 -20.64 25.95 -12.78
CA TYR A 94 -20.66 26.31 -14.21
C TYR A 94 -21.76 27.32 -14.50
#